data_AF-A0A066WRI1-F1
#
_entry.id   AF-A0A066WRI1-F1
#
_cell.length_a   1.000
_cell.length_b   1.000
_cell.length_c   1.000
_cell.angle_alpha   90.00
_cell.angle_beta   90.00
_cell.angle_gamma   90.00
#
_symmetry.space_group_name_H-M   'P 1'
#
loop_
_entity.id
_entity.type
_entity.pdbx_description
1 polymer ?
#
loop_
_entity_poly.entity_id
_entity_poly.type
_entity_poly.pdbx_seq_one_letter_code
_entity_poly.pdbx_strand_id
1 'polypeptide(L)'
;MYLVAASVVLLLGMFLFNPGSKPNFEDYNQYENIYLTEKGTAIENLKQAETAFNAKKYKEAIPLFEAVLKENQSVEIEYFYGISLLENGNIQQAETVFDEIKSGNSIYKNKAIYALALAKLKQKKYTDCKAILLTISSDFENYDKVQELLEKLD
;
A
#
# COMPACT_ATOMS: atom_id res chain seq x y z
N MET A 1 -31.88 -28.07 9.75
CA MET A 1 -30.64 -28.55 9.10
C MET A 1 -29.65 -27.39 9.03
N TYR A 2 -28.75 -27.26 10.01
CA TYR A 2 -27.61 -26.34 9.97
C TYR A 2 -26.35 -27.20 9.97
N LEU A 3 -25.86 -27.58 8.78
CA LEU A 3 -24.68 -28.44 8.66
C LEU A 3 -23.71 -28.01 7.56
N VAL A 4 -23.87 -26.80 6.99
CA VAL A 4 -23.00 -26.32 5.89
C VAL A 4 -22.23 -25.04 6.24
N ALA A 5 -22.54 -24.34 7.33
CA ALA A 5 -21.83 -23.12 7.70
C ALA A 5 -20.50 -23.38 8.45
N ALA A 6 -20.40 -24.48 9.20
CA ALA A 6 -19.22 -24.75 10.04
C ALA A 6 -17.98 -25.17 9.24
N SER A 7 -18.17 -25.86 8.10
CA SER A 7 -17.05 -26.33 7.27
C SER A 7 -16.37 -25.21 6.49
N VAL A 8 -17.12 -24.19 6.04
CA VAL A 8 -16.55 -23.04 5.31
C VAL A 8 -15.73 -22.16 6.24
N VAL A 9 -16.18 -21.95 7.48
CA VAL A 9 -15.43 -21.17 8.49
C VAL A 9 -14.15 -21.90 8.93
N LEU A 10 -14.21 -23.23 9.10
CA LEU A 10 -13.03 -24.05 9.38
C LEU A 10 -12.03 -24.09 8.22
N LEU A 11 -12.50 -24.16 6.97
CA LEU A 11 -11.64 -24.14 5.78
C LEU A 11 -10.96 -22.78 5.57
N LEU A 12 -11.68 -21.67 5.81
CA LEU A 12 -11.08 -20.32 5.80
C LEU A 12 -10.08 -20.15 6.95
N GLY A 13 -10.41 -20.61 8.16
CA GLY A 13 -9.52 -20.51 9.33
C GLY A 13 -8.26 -21.37 9.22
N MET A 14 -8.33 -22.53 8.58
CA MET A 14 -7.21 -23.45 8.39
C MET A 14 -6.25 -23.01 7.27
N PHE A 15 -6.68 -22.14 6.35
CA PHE A 15 -5.79 -21.56 5.32
C PHE A 15 -4.95 -20.40 5.85
N LEU A 16 -5.44 -19.69 6.88
CA LEU A 16 -4.78 -18.50 7.45
C LEU A 16 -3.64 -18.85 8.42
N PHE A 17 -3.63 -20.05 9.01
CA PHE A 17 -2.58 -20.50 9.92
C PHE A 17 -1.70 -21.59 9.28
N ASN A 18 -0.88 -21.19 8.30
CA ASN A 18 0.22 -22.02 7.82
C ASN A 18 1.57 -21.37 8.21
N PRO A 19 2.20 -21.78 9.33
CA PRO A 19 3.43 -21.17 9.85
C PRO A 19 4.65 -21.33 8.92
N GLY A 20 4.56 -22.13 7.84
CA GLY A 20 5.59 -22.26 6.82
C GLY A 20 5.27 -21.58 5.48
N SER A 21 4.18 -20.81 5.38
CA SER A 21 3.84 -20.07 4.16
C SER A 21 4.62 -18.77 4.05
N LYS A 22 5.13 -18.47 2.84
CA LYS A 22 5.80 -17.19 2.58
C LYS A 22 4.82 -16.03 2.78
N PRO A 23 5.29 -14.87 3.28
CA PRO A 23 4.42 -13.73 3.54
C PRO A 23 3.72 -13.28 2.26
N ASN A 24 2.46 -12.85 2.40
CA ASN A 24 1.68 -12.32 1.29
C ASN A 24 1.54 -10.80 1.43
N PHE A 25 1.21 -10.12 0.34
CA PHE A 25 1.07 -8.65 0.33
C PHE A 25 -0.09 -8.14 1.21
N GLU A 26 -1.21 -8.86 1.24
CA GLU A 26 -2.44 -8.46 1.97
C GLU A 26 -2.27 -8.46 3.49
N ASP A 27 -1.28 -9.20 4.01
CA ASP A 27 -0.95 -9.21 5.44
C ASP A 27 -0.27 -7.89 5.88
N TYR A 28 0.31 -7.13 4.93
CA TYR A 28 1.20 -6.00 5.21
C TYR A 28 0.78 -4.67 4.54
N ASN A 29 -0.20 -4.67 3.62
CA ASN A 29 -0.72 -3.50 2.89
C ASN A 29 -1.86 -2.75 3.63
N GLN A 30 -1.87 -2.76 4.96
CA GLN A 30 -2.96 -2.19 5.74
C GLN A 30 -2.96 -0.65 5.64
N TYR A 31 -3.79 -0.11 4.74
CA TYR A 31 -4.01 1.34 4.59
C TYR A 31 -5.22 1.78 5.43
N GLU A 32 -5.00 2.76 6.30
CA GLU A 32 -6.09 3.41 7.03
C GLU A 32 -6.93 4.30 6.10
N ASN A 33 -8.13 4.65 6.54
CA ASN A 33 -8.90 5.69 5.88
C ASN A 33 -8.11 6.99 5.90
N ILE A 34 -8.05 7.66 4.75
CA ILE A 34 -7.34 8.92 4.58
C ILE A 34 -8.32 10.06 4.70
N TYR A 35 -7.83 11.21 5.17
CA TYR A 35 -8.54 12.47 5.18
C TYR A 35 -7.61 13.55 4.64
N LEU A 36 -7.83 13.95 3.39
CA LEU A 36 -6.94 14.85 2.65
C LEU A 36 -7.50 16.27 2.69
N THR A 37 -6.66 17.23 3.05
CA THR A 37 -7.04 18.64 3.10
C THR A 37 -6.22 19.46 2.12
N GLU A 38 -6.89 20.01 1.11
CA GLU A 38 -6.27 20.95 0.17
C GLU A 38 -7.14 22.20 0.00
N LYS A 39 -6.50 23.29 -0.40
CA LYS A 39 -7.15 24.56 -0.75
C LYS A 39 -6.99 24.79 -2.25
N GLY A 40 -8.07 25.04 -2.99
CA GLY A 40 -7.99 25.35 -4.42
C GLY A 40 -9.18 24.86 -5.24
N THR A 41 -9.02 24.83 -6.56
CA THR A 41 -10.04 24.38 -7.53
C THR A 41 -10.20 22.87 -7.58
N ALA A 42 -9.14 22.11 -7.25
CA ALA A 42 -9.13 20.65 -7.24
C ALA A 42 -9.87 19.98 -6.05
N ILE A 43 -10.55 20.75 -5.19
CA ILE A 43 -11.18 20.24 -3.96
C ILE A 43 -12.22 19.14 -4.25
N GLU A 44 -12.97 19.24 -5.34
CA GLU A 44 -13.99 18.23 -5.68
C GLU A 44 -13.36 16.89 -6.06
N ASN A 45 -12.39 16.90 -6.97
CA ASN A 45 -11.66 15.68 -7.38
C ASN A 45 -10.95 15.04 -6.18
N LEU A 46 -10.38 15.84 -5.28
CA LEU A 46 -9.70 15.31 -4.09
C LEU A 46 -10.67 14.59 -3.15
N LYS A 47 -11.84 15.18 -2.87
CA LYS A 47 -12.87 14.53 -2.04
C LYS A 47 -13.40 13.25 -2.66
N GLN A 48 -13.58 13.24 -3.98
CA GLN A 48 -13.99 12.04 -4.70
C GLN A 48 -12.89 10.97 -4.68
N ALA A 49 -11.62 11.35 -4.84
CA ALA A 49 -10.48 10.44 -4.77
C ALA A 49 -10.37 9.80 -3.39
N GLU A 50 -10.46 10.60 -2.33
CA GLU A 50 -10.50 10.13 -0.93
C GLU A 50 -11.66 9.14 -0.71
N THR A 51 -12.86 9.49 -1.16
CA THR A 51 -14.04 8.62 -1.01
C THR A 51 -13.83 7.28 -1.72
N ALA A 52 -13.32 7.31 -2.95
CA ALA A 52 -13.03 6.11 -3.73
C ALA A 52 -11.90 5.27 -3.08
N PHE A 53 -10.83 5.91 -2.60
CA PHE A 53 -9.72 5.25 -1.91
C PHE A 53 -10.19 4.54 -0.64
N ASN A 54 -10.91 5.24 0.23
CA ASN A 54 -11.43 4.70 1.49
C ASN A 54 -12.45 3.57 1.25
N ALA A 55 -13.17 3.61 0.12
CA ALA A 55 -14.04 2.52 -0.33
C ALA A 55 -13.29 1.36 -1.02
N LYS A 56 -11.95 1.39 -1.05
CA LYS A 56 -11.07 0.44 -1.76
C LYS A 56 -11.35 0.34 -3.27
N LYS A 57 -11.96 1.37 -3.85
CA LYS A 57 -12.24 1.49 -5.29
C LYS A 57 -11.07 2.14 -6.00
N TYR A 58 -9.90 1.52 -5.92
CA TYR A 58 -8.65 2.12 -6.38
C TYR A 58 -8.67 2.48 -7.88
N LYS A 59 -9.34 1.66 -8.70
CA LYS A 59 -9.57 1.96 -10.12
C LYS A 59 -10.29 3.29 -10.36
N GLU A 60 -11.25 3.63 -9.51
CA GLU A 60 -11.99 4.90 -9.58
C GLU A 60 -11.17 6.06 -9.00
N ALA A 61 -10.36 5.81 -7.97
CA ALA A 61 -9.52 6.82 -7.32
C ALA A 61 -8.36 7.32 -8.20
N ILE A 62 -7.74 6.42 -8.99
CA ILE A 62 -6.59 6.72 -9.88
C ILE A 62 -6.81 7.97 -10.75
N PRO A 63 -7.83 8.04 -11.63
CA PRO A 63 -8.00 9.20 -12.51
C PRO A 63 -8.34 10.50 -11.74
N LEU A 64 -8.92 10.39 -10.54
CA LEU A 64 -9.22 11.54 -9.69
C LEU A 64 -7.93 12.10 -9.07
N PHE A 65 -7.06 11.24 -8.55
CA PHE A 65 -5.74 11.64 -8.08
C PHE A 65 -4.89 12.24 -9.21
N GLU A 66 -4.92 11.68 -10.42
CA GLU A 66 -4.23 12.24 -11.59
C GLU A 66 -4.74 13.65 -11.94
N ALA A 67 -6.05 13.89 -11.82
CA ALA A 67 -6.61 15.21 -12.05
C ALA A 67 -6.16 16.22 -10.98
N VAL A 68 -6.11 15.81 -9.70
CA VAL A 68 -5.62 16.66 -8.61
C VAL A 68 -4.13 16.99 -8.80
N LEU A 69 -3.30 15.99 -9.11
CA LEU A 69 -1.85 16.15 -9.26
C LEU A 69 -1.44 17.03 -10.45
N LYS A 70 -2.31 17.18 -11.47
CA LYS A 70 -2.10 18.14 -12.56
C LYS A 70 -2.23 19.60 -12.12
N GLU A 71 -3.05 19.86 -11.11
CA GLU A 71 -3.31 21.22 -10.60
C GLU A 71 -2.42 21.54 -9.39
N ASN A 72 -2.15 20.55 -8.53
CA ASN A 72 -1.39 20.72 -7.30
C ASN A 72 -0.54 19.48 -7.02
N GLN A 73 0.78 19.61 -7.21
CA GLN A 73 1.72 18.56 -6.82
C GLN A 73 1.88 18.53 -5.30
N SER A 74 1.50 17.42 -4.70
CA SER A 74 1.61 17.18 -3.27
C SER A 74 2.12 15.75 -3.06
N VAL A 75 3.21 15.61 -2.31
CA VAL A 75 3.84 14.30 -2.06
C VAL A 75 2.91 13.36 -1.29
N GLU A 76 2.02 13.91 -0.47
CA GLU A 76 0.96 13.13 0.18
C GLU A 76 -0.01 12.52 -0.84
N ILE A 77 -0.44 13.33 -1.81
CA ILE A 77 -1.38 12.89 -2.87
C ILE A 77 -0.69 11.91 -3.81
N GLU A 78 0.58 12.16 -4.17
CA GLU A 78 1.40 11.23 -4.96
C GLU A 78 1.54 9.88 -4.25
N TYR A 79 1.73 9.88 -2.93
CA TYR A 79 1.82 8.65 -2.17
C TYR A 79 0.53 7.83 -2.27
N PHE A 80 -0.64 8.44 -2.01
CA PHE A 80 -1.92 7.72 -2.09
C PHE A 80 -2.34 7.35 -3.53
N TYR A 81 -1.91 8.13 -4.52
CA TYR A 81 -1.97 7.73 -5.93
C TYR A 81 -1.15 6.46 -6.18
N GLY A 82 0.10 6.41 -5.73
CA GLY A 82 0.97 5.25 -5.82
C GLY A 82 0.37 4.01 -5.15
N ILE A 83 -0.22 4.18 -3.95
CA ILE A 83 -0.96 3.09 -3.28
C ILE A 83 -2.12 2.59 -4.14
N SER A 84 -2.92 3.51 -4.70
CA SER A 84 -4.06 3.14 -5.57
C SER A 84 -3.61 2.36 -6.79
N LEU A 85 -2.50 2.77 -7.42
CA LEU A 85 -1.89 2.04 -8.53
C LEU A 85 -1.47 0.63 -8.11
N LEU A 86 -0.77 0.49 -6.98
CA LEU A 86 -0.29 -0.80 -6.48
C LEU A 86 -1.45 -1.76 -6.16
N GLU A 87 -2.49 -1.24 -5.53
CA GLU A 87 -3.69 -2.01 -5.20
C GLU A 87 -4.45 -2.44 -6.45
N ASN A 88 -4.57 -1.55 -7.44
CA ASN A 88 -5.20 -1.85 -8.73
C ASN A 88 -4.36 -2.79 -9.63
N GLY A 89 -3.13 -3.14 -9.23
CA GLY A 89 -2.23 -4.02 -9.99
C GLY A 89 -1.38 -3.31 -11.04
N ASN A 90 -1.37 -1.98 -11.06
CA ASN A 90 -0.52 -1.15 -11.92
C ASN A 90 0.89 -1.03 -11.33
N ILE A 91 1.53 -2.17 -11.06
CA ILE A 91 2.71 -2.26 -10.18
C ILE A 91 3.88 -1.42 -10.69
N GLN A 92 4.17 -1.43 -12.00
CA GLN A 92 5.28 -0.65 -12.56
C GLN A 92 5.09 0.85 -12.37
N GLN A 93 3.87 1.36 -12.57
CA GLN A 93 3.58 2.78 -12.36
C GLN A 93 3.70 3.16 -10.88
N ALA A 94 3.22 2.28 -9.99
CA ALA A 94 3.35 2.48 -8.55
C ALA A 94 4.82 2.54 -8.12
N GLU A 95 5.67 1.63 -8.63
CA GLU A 95 7.10 1.63 -8.35
C GLU A 95 7.76 2.94 -8.80
N THR A 96 7.44 3.45 -10.00
CA THR A 96 7.95 4.76 -10.46
C THR A 96 7.58 5.89 -9.49
N VAL A 97 6.31 5.98 -9.08
CA VAL A 97 5.82 7.00 -8.15
C VAL A 97 6.56 6.92 -6.81
N PHE A 98 6.73 5.72 -6.26
CA PHE A 98 7.41 5.57 -4.96
C PHE A 98 8.91 5.83 -5.04
N ASP A 99 9.58 5.50 -6.15
CA ASP A 99 11.00 5.83 -6.34
C ASP A 99 11.22 7.34 -6.42
N GLU A 100 10.30 8.08 -7.07
CA GLU A 100 10.31 9.55 -7.07
C GLU A 100 10.17 10.10 -5.64
N ILE A 101 9.18 9.65 -4.87
CA ILE A 101 8.96 10.08 -3.47
C ILE A 101 10.17 9.76 -2.59
N LYS A 102 10.73 8.55 -2.73
CA LYS A 102 11.91 8.08 -1.98
C LYS A 102 13.16 8.91 -2.26
N SER A 103 13.29 9.45 -3.48
CA SER A 103 14.42 10.31 -3.87
C SER A 103 14.37 11.70 -3.22
N GLY A 104 13.18 12.13 -2.79
CA GLY A 104 12.96 13.40 -2.10
C GLY A 104 13.30 13.38 -0.60
N ASN A 105 12.91 14.46 0.08
CA ASN A 105 13.10 14.65 1.52
C ASN A 105 11.79 15.03 2.22
N SER A 106 10.76 14.20 2.07
CA SER A 106 9.46 14.38 2.73
C SER A 106 9.25 13.34 3.83
N ILE A 107 8.26 13.58 4.68
CA ILE A 107 7.81 12.60 5.69
C ILE A 107 7.32 11.28 5.07
N TYR A 108 7.01 11.26 3.76
CA TYR A 108 6.57 10.06 3.04
C TYR A 108 7.74 9.22 2.51
N LYS A 109 8.99 9.65 2.67
CA LYS A 109 10.16 8.91 2.16
C LYS A 109 10.18 7.45 2.64
N ASN A 110 10.13 7.21 3.95
CA ASN A 110 10.16 5.85 4.50
C ASN A 110 8.86 5.08 4.19
N LYS A 111 7.71 5.77 4.12
CA LYS A 111 6.44 5.17 3.67
C LYS A 111 6.56 4.66 2.22
N ALA A 112 7.18 5.42 1.32
CA ALA A 112 7.40 5.02 -0.07
C ALA A 112 8.42 3.88 -0.20
N ILE A 113 9.49 3.86 0.61
CA ILE A 113 10.43 2.71 0.66
C ILE A 113 9.69 1.45 1.10
N TYR A 114 8.85 1.54 2.13
CA TYR A 114 8.03 0.41 2.57
C TYR A 114 7.05 -0.04 1.47
N ALA A 115 6.35 0.89 0.81
CA ALA A 115 5.45 0.58 -0.30
C ALA A 115 6.18 -0.08 -1.49
N LEU A 116 7.42 0.31 -1.80
CA LEU A 116 8.27 -0.38 -2.79
C LEU A 116 8.58 -1.82 -2.38
N ALA A 117 8.92 -2.06 -1.11
CA ALA A 117 9.12 -3.41 -0.62
C ALA A 117 7.85 -4.26 -0.77
N LEU A 118 6.68 -3.71 -0.46
CA LEU A 118 5.40 -4.37 -0.64
C LEU A 118 5.06 -4.61 -2.11
N ALA A 119 5.44 -3.71 -3.02
CA ALA A 119 5.31 -3.94 -4.47
C ALA A 119 6.12 -5.15 -4.94
N LYS A 120 7.34 -5.34 -4.40
CA LYS A 120 8.13 -6.55 -4.64
C LYS A 120 7.51 -7.79 -4.00
N LEU A 121 6.96 -7.66 -2.80
CA LEU A 121 6.23 -8.74 -2.12
C LEU A 121 5.02 -9.21 -2.94
N LYS A 122 4.23 -8.29 -3.48
CA LYS A 122 3.06 -8.59 -4.35
C LYS A 122 3.47 -9.36 -5.62
N GLN A 123 4.67 -9.09 -6.14
CA GLN A 123 5.28 -9.83 -7.26
C GLN A 123 5.98 -11.13 -6.84
N LYS A 124 5.95 -11.50 -5.54
CA LYS A 124 6.69 -12.64 -4.95
C LYS A 124 8.22 -12.55 -5.14
N LYS A 125 8.75 -11.33 -5.32
CA LYS A 125 10.19 -11.04 -5.40
C LYS A 125 10.75 -10.86 -3.99
N TYR A 126 10.83 -11.96 -3.25
CA TYR A 126 11.18 -11.96 -1.82
C TYR A 126 12.58 -11.40 -1.53
N THR A 127 13.58 -11.71 -2.36
CA THR A 127 14.94 -11.20 -2.21
C THR A 127 14.98 -9.67 -2.37
N ASP A 128 14.31 -9.13 -3.38
CA ASP A 128 14.23 -7.69 -3.62
C ASP A 128 13.46 -6.99 -2.50
N CYS A 129 12.34 -7.58 -2.05
CA CYS A 129 11.56 -7.11 -0.92
C CYS A 129 12.44 -6.96 0.33
N LYS A 130 13.15 -8.03 0.70
CA LYS A 130 14.08 -8.04 1.84
C LYS A 130 15.17 -6.97 1.70
N ALA A 131 15.78 -6.86 0.52
CA ALA A 131 16.83 -5.87 0.27
C ALA A 131 16.34 -4.44 0.48
N ILE A 132 15.11 -4.12 0.06
CA ILE A 132 14.51 -2.80 0.25
C ILE A 132 14.17 -2.55 1.74
N LEU A 133 13.58 -3.53 2.43
CA LEU A 133 13.23 -3.40 3.85
C LEU A 133 14.44 -3.08 4.73
N LEU A 134 15.60 -3.67 4.43
CA LEU A 134 16.85 -3.41 5.14
C LEU A 134 17.39 -1.98 4.99
N THR A 135 16.82 -1.18 4.07
CA THR A 135 17.18 0.25 3.90
C THR A 135 16.30 1.19 4.71
N ILE A 136 15.21 0.69 5.32
CA ILE A 136 14.31 1.51 6.13
C ILE A 136 14.96 1.77 7.49
N SER A 137 15.00 3.03 7.89
CA SER A 137 15.53 3.43 9.20
C SER A 137 14.59 3.01 10.34
N SER A 138 15.16 2.69 11.50
CA SER A 138 14.42 2.26 12.69
C SER A 138 13.54 3.34 13.32
N ASP A 139 13.66 4.59 12.88
CA ASP A 139 12.78 5.71 13.24
C ASP A 139 11.46 5.76 12.45
N PHE A 140 11.27 4.84 11.49
CA PHE A 140 10.03 4.72 10.76
C PHE A 140 8.89 4.31 11.70
N GLU A 141 7.76 5.04 11.64
CA GLU A 141 6.58 4.84 12.48
C GLU A 141 6.08 3.37 12.51
N ASN A 142 6.24 2.62 11.42
CA ASN A 142 5.77 1.25 11.30
C ASN A 142 6.95 0.25 11.24
N TYR A 143 8.07 0.56 11.89
CA TYR A 143 9.26 -0.30 11.87
C TYR A 143 9.01 -1.70 12.43
N ASP A 144 8.09 -1.87 13.39
CA ASP A 144 7.68 -3.19 13.88
C ASP A 144 7.19 -4.11 12.74
N LYS A 145 6.48 -3.55 11.76
CA LYS A 145 6.01 -4.31 10.57
C LYS A 145 7.14 -4.64 9.60
N VAL A 146 8.17 -3.78 9.52
CA VAL A 146 9.39 -4.07 8.78
C VAL A 146 10.11 -5.27 9.39
N GLN A 147 10.26 -5.30 10.72
CA GLN A 147 10.90 -6.40 11.43
C GLN A 147 10.11 -7.71 11.28
N GLU A 148 8.80 -7.67 11.49
CA GLU A 148 7.92 -8.82 11.32
C GLU A 148 8.04 -9.42 9.90
N LEU A 149 8.05 -8.57 8.86
CA LEU A 149 8.19 -9.04 7.48
C LEU A 149 9.58 -9.60 7.20
N LEU A 150 10.65 -8.97 7.71
CA LEU A 150 12.01 -9.48 7.58
C LEU A 150 12.16 -10.90 8.17
N GLU A 151 11.60 -11.14 9.36
CA GLU A 151 11.60 -12.46 10.02
C GLU A 151 10.86 -13.52 9.20
N LYS A 152 9.79 -13.15 8.49
CA LYS A 152 9.04 -14.07 7.61
C LYS A 152 9.72 -14.35 6.27
N LEU A 153 10.63 -13.48 5.85
CA LEU A 153 11.37 -13.61 4.59
C LEU A 153 12.62 -14.47 4.73
N ASP A 154 13.14 -14.63 5.95
CA ASP A 154 14.19 -15.60 6.32
C ASP A 154 13.75 -17.06 6.10
#